data_AF-A0A8B9QF58-F1
#
_entry.id   AF-A0A8B9QF58-F1
#
_cell.length_a   1.000
_cell.length_b   1.000
_cell.length_c   1.000
_cell.angle_alpha   90.00
_cell.angle_beta   90.00
_cell.angle_gamma   90.00
#
_symmetry.space_group_name_H-M   'P 1'
#
loop_
_entity.id
_entity.type
_entity.pdbx_description
1 polymer ?
#
loop_
_entity_poly.entity_id
_entity_poly.type
_entity_poly.pdbx_seq_one_letter_code
_entity_poly.pdbx_strand_id
1 'polypeptide(L)'
;MELPDLGGPCSEPACRRWDFLPLKCDACGEVFCKDHIRYDDHKCRSAYKKNVQVPVCPLCNMPIPVQKGEIPDAVVGAHMDKNCKYNPAEQKQRHICYLHQLFKTA
;
A
#
# COMPACT_ATOMS: atom_id res chain seq x y z
N MET A 1 -30.60 27.94 23.40
CA MET A 1 -29.25 27.37 23.22
C MET A 1 -29.22 26.88 21.80
N GLU A 2 -28.62 27.65 20.90
CA GLU A 2 -28.52 27.29 19.49
C GLU A 2 -27.47 26.16 19.42
N LEU A 3 -27.93 24.94 19.13
CA LEU A 3 -27.04 23.83 18.77
C LEU A 3 -26.50 24.15 17.38
N PRO A 4 -25.19 24.45 17.21
CA PRO A 4 -24.65 24.73 15.88
C PRO A 4 -24.91 23.51 15.00
N ASP A 5 -25.29 23.70 13.73
CA ASP A 5 -25.56 22.64 12.75
C ASP A 5 -24.50 21.52 12.81
N LEU A 6 -24.81 20.47 13.56
CA LEU A 6 -23.91 19.35 13.79
C LEU A 6 -24.05 18.41 12.60
N GLY A 7 -23.18 18.57 11.60
CA GLY A 7 -23.05 17.60 10.52
C GLY A 7 -23.08 18.20 9.12
N GLY A 8 -22.92 17.32 8.14
CA GLY A 8 -22.94 17.68 6.72
C GLY A 8 -23.64 16.62 5.87
N PRO A 9 -24.16 17.01 4.70
CA PRO A 9 -24.68 16.06 3.73
C PRO A 9 -23.56 15.24 3.11
N CYS A 10 -23.88 13.98 2.82
CA CYS A 10 -23.06 13.15 1.96
C CYS A 10 -23.03 13.76 0.55
N SER A 11 -21.84 13.86 -0.05
CA SER A 11 -21.64 14.40 -1.41
C SER A 11 -22.02 13.39 -2.50
N GLU A 12 -22.39 12.16 -2.13
CA GLU A 12 -22.86 11.15 -3.07
C GLU A 12 -24.31 11.45 -3.48
N PRO A 13 -24.62 11.66 -4.78
CA PRO A 13 -25.93 12.16 -5.22
C PRO A 13 -27.07 11.17 -4.97
N ALA A 14 -26.76 9.87 -4.88
CA ALA A 14 -27.72 8.83 -4.52
C ALA A 14 -28.00 8.78 -3.00
N CYS A 15 -27.17 9.43 -2.18
CA CYS A 15 -27.25 9.41 -0.74
C CYS A 15 -27.80 10.72 -0.19
N ARG A 16 -28.94 10.67 0.51
CA ARG A 16 -29.50 11.82 1.24
C ARG A 16 -29.23 11.77 2.74
N ARG A 17 -28.16 11.09 3.15
CA ARG A 17 -27.79 10.96 4.55
C ARG A 17 -27.17 12.27 5.03
N TRP A 18 -27.67 12.78 6.15
CA TRP A 18 -27.04 13.82 6.95
C TRP A 18 -26.34 13.14 8.11
N ASP A 19 -25.02 13.28 8.19
CA ASP A 19 -24.23 12.68 9.25
C ASP A 19 -23.62 13.76 10.14
N PHE A 20 -23.72 13.56 11.45
CA PHE A 20 -23.23 14.49 12.47
C PHE A 20 -21.70 14.57 12.47
N LEU A 21 -21.01 13.55 11.95
CA LEU A 21 -19.56 13.53 11.80
C LEU A 21 -19.19 13.56 10.29
N PRO A 22 -18.92 14.75 9.72
CA PRO A 22 -18.55 14.85 8.32
C PRO A 22 -17.20 14.15 8.07
N LEU A 23 -17.20 13.07 7.29
CA LEU A 23 -15.97 12.37 6.92
C LEU A 23 -15.45 12.92 5.60
N LYS A 24 -14.30 13.59 5.64
CA LYS A 24 -13.66 14.13 4.44
C LYS A 24 -12.78 13.07 3.78
N CYS A 25 -13.02 12.80 2.50
CA CYS A 25 -12.17 11.93 1.70
C CYS A 25 -10.79 12.58 1.51
N ASP A 26 -9.71 11.87 1.85
CA ASP A 26 -8.34 12.39 1.77
C ASP A 26 -7.79 12.44 0.33
N ALA A 27 -8.50 11.85 -0.64
CA ALA A 27 -8.13 11.85 -2.05
C ALA A 27 -8.81 13.00 -2.83
N CYS A 28 -10.13 13.14 -2.74
CA CYS A 28 -10.89 14.18 -3.46
C CYS A 28 -11.25 15.39 -2.61
N GLY A 29 -11.25 15.29 -1.27
CA GLY A 29 -11.59 16.38 -0.37
C GLY A 29 -13.10 16.57 -0.12
N GLU A 30 -13.96 15.76 -0.73
CA GLU A 30 -15.41 15.82 -0.54
C GLU A 30 -15.84 15.13 0.77
N VAL A 31 -17.03 15.48 1.28
CA VAL A 31 -17.57 14.94 2.54
C VAL A 31 -18.55 13.81 2.27
N PHE A 32 -18.40 12.68 2.95
CA PHE A 32 -19.26 11.51 2.82
C PHE A 32 -19.71 10.99 4.19
N CYS A 33 -20.76 10.16 4.20
CA CYS A 33 -21.16 9.42 5.39
C CYS A 33 -20.29 8.16 5.58
N LYS A 34 -20.44 7.47 6.72
CA LYS A 34 -19.70 6.25 7.07
C LYS A 34 -19.72 5.18 5.97
N ASP A 35 -20.84 5.03 5.27
CA ASP A 35 -21.01 4.00 4.24
C ASP A 35 -20.36 4.39 2.89
N HIS A 36 -20.24 5.68 2.58
CA HIS A 36 -19.75 6.16 1.27
C HIS A 36 -18.34 6.77 1.32
N ILE A 37 -17.67 6.77 2.48
CA ILE A 37 -16.32 7.34 2.63
C ILE A 37 -15.23 6.54 1.87
N ARG A 38 -15.47 5.25 1.61
CA ARG A 38 -14.53 4.41 0.86
C ARG A 38 -14.49 4.86 -0.60
N TYR A 39 -13.30 4.75 -1.22
CA TYR A 39 -13.10 5.24 -2.58
C TYR A 39 -13.96 4.53 -3.63
N ASP A 40 -14.24 3.24 -3.46
CA ASP A 40 -15.09 2.45 -4.37
C ASP A 40 -16.55 2.91 -4.31
N ASP A 41 -17.07 3.20 -3.11
CA ASP A 41 -18.48 3.51 -2.88
C ASP A 41 -18.90 4.84 -3.51
N HIS A 42 -18.04 5.86 -3.51
CA HIS A 42 -18.31 7.15 -4.19
C HIS A 42 -17.57 7.31 -5.52
N LYS A 43 -17.01 6.22 -6.07
CA LYS A 43 -16.23 6.21 -7.33
C LYS A 43 -15.22 7.36 -7.41
N CYS A 44 -14.34 7.43 -6.42
CA CYS A 44 -13.46 8.58 -6.22
C CYS A 44 -12.59 8.88 -7.44
N ARG A 45 -12.80 10.04 -8.07
CA ARG A 45 -12.01 10.50 -9.23
C ARG A 45 -10.52 10.64 -8.93
N SER A 46 -10.16 10.85 -7.66
CA SER A 46 -8.77 11.02 -7.20
C SER A 46 -8.21 9.78 -6.50
N ALA A 47 -8.90 8.62 -6.53
CA ALA A 47 -8.41 7.38 -5.93
C ALA A 47 -6.99 7.01 -6.39
N TYR A 48 -6.68 7.25 -7.67
CA TYR A 48 -5.36 6.98 -8.26
C TYR A 48 -4.20 7.65 -7.51
N LYS A 49 -4.45 8.78 -6.82
CA LYS A 49 -3.42 9.48 -6.02
C LYS A 49 -3.00 8.72 -4.76
N LYS A 50 -3.80 7.74 -4.33
CA LYS A 50 -3.63 6.95 -3.10
C LYS A 50 -3.39 5.46 -3.37
N ASN A 51 -3.46 5.02 -4.62
CA ASN A 51 -3.08 3.68 -5.05
C ASN A 51 -1.55 3.54 -5.06
N VAL A 52 -0.93 3.62 -3.88
CA VAL A 52 0.51 3.37 -3.72
C VAL A 52 0.71 1.87 -3.74
N GLN A 53 1.11 1.35 -4.89
CA GLN A 53 1.59 -0.03 -5.00
C GLN A 53 3.02 -0.07 -4.46
N VAL A 54 3.26 -0.93 -3.48
CA VAL A 54 4.59 -1.13 -2.91
C VAL A 54 5.27 -2.27 -3.67
N PRO A 55 6.26 -2.00 -4.54
CA PRO A 55 6.97 -3.07 -5.24
C PRO A 55 7.76 -3.92 -4.23
N VAL A 56 7.84 -5.21 -4.53
CA VAL A 56 8.65 -6.17 -3.76
C VAL A 56 9.95 -6.41 -4.51
N CYS A 57 11.07 -6.41 -3.81
CA CYS A 57 12.34 -6.80 -4.41
C CYS A 57 12.31 -8.29 -4.80
N PRO A 58 12.62 -8.66 -6.05
CA PRO A 58 12.64 -10.07 -6.46
C PRO A 58 13.77 -10.89 -5.82
N LEU A 59 14.80 -10.24 -5.24
CA LEU A 59 15.97 -10.92 -4.67
C LEU A 59 15.82 -11.20 -3.18
N CYS A 60 15.41 -10.20 -2.39
CA CYS A 60 15.29 -10.33 -0.93
C CYS A 60 13.84 -10.46 -0.43
N ASN A 61 12.86 -10.36 -1.34
CA ASN A 61 11.43 -10.38 -1.05
C ASN A 61 10.97 -9.31 -0.03
N MET A 62 11.77 -8.26 0.16
CA MET A 62 11.42 -7.13 1.03
C MET A 62 10.55 -6.12 0.27
N PRO A 63 9.50 -5.57 0.89
CA PRO A 63 8.74 -4.46 0.33
C PRO A 63 9.61 -3.20 0.29
N ILE A 64 9.67 -2.54 -0.85
CA ILE A 64 10.46 -1.32 -1.05
C ILE A 64 9.52 -0.11 -1.05
N PRO A 65 9.63 0.81 -0.07
CA PRO A 65 8.81 2.01 -0.04
C PRO A 65 9.17 2.93 -1.20
N VAL A 66 8.18 3.31 -2.01
CA VAL A 66 8.33 4.24 -3.14
C VAL A 66 7.69 5.57 -2.74
N GLN A 67 8.42 6.68 -2.88
CA GLN A 67 7.85 8.00 -2.62
C GLN A 67 6.96 8.48 -3.78
N LYS A 68 6.04 9.40 -3.47
CA LYS A 68 5.11 9.95 -4.45
C LYS A 68 5.86 10.74 -5.53
N GLY A 69 5.85 10.24 -6.75
CA GLY A 69 6.53 10.84 -7.90
C GLY A 69 7.79 10.10 -8.35
N GLU A 70 8.24 9.08 -7.62
CA GLU A 70 9.32 8.21 -8.05
C GLU A 70 8.79 7.03 -8.87
N ILE A 71 9.59 6.56 -9.84
CA ILE A 71 9.23 5.42 -10.68
C ILE A 71 9.56 4.14 -9.91
N PRO A 72 8.59 3.21 -9.71
CA PRO A 72 8.81 1.99 -8.93
C PRO A 72 10.05 1.21 -9.36
N ASP A 73 10.25 1.03 -10.66
CA ASP A 73 11.39 0.27 -11.20
C ASP A 73 12.74 0.91 -10.86
N ALA A 74 12.83 2.25 -10.90
CA ALA A 74 14.06 2.96 -10.55
C ALA A 74 14.39 2.81 -9.05
N VAL A 75 13.38 2.85 -8.18
CA VAL A 75 13.57 2.64 -6.74
C VAL A 75 13.97 1.19 -6.44
N VAL A 76 13.37 0.22 -7.15
CA VAL A 76 13.76 -1.19 -7.05
C VAL A 76 15.21 -1.39 -7.51
N GLY A 77 15.61 -0.80 -8.64
CA GLY A 77 17.00 -0.83 -9.10
C GLY A 77 17.98 -0.22 -8.09
N ALA A 78 17.67 0.97 -7.58
CA ALA A 78 18.50 1.62 -6.57
C ALA A 78 18.64 0.80 -5.26
N HIS A 79 17.57 0.09 -4.86
CA HIS A 79 17.64 -0.86 -3.74
C HIS A 79 18.57 -2.03 -4.07
N MET A 80 18.46 -2.62 -5.27
CA MET A 80 19.30 -3.72 -5.74
C MET A 80 20.79 -3.35 -5.72
N ASP A 81 21.13 -2.11 -6.10
CA ASP A 81 22.52 -1.65 -6.18
C ASP A 81 23.16 -1.31 -4.81
N LYS A 82 22.38 -0.77 -3.86
CA LYS A 82 22.95 -0.13 -2.65
C LYS A 82 22.64 -0.81 -1.34
N ASN A 83 21.44 -1.38 -1.17
CA ASN A 83 20.92 -1.76 0.15
C ASN A 83 20.14 -3.08 0.16
N CYS A 84 20.36 -3.93 -0.85
CA CYS A 84 19.76 -5.26 -0.87
C CYS A 84 20.50 -6.18 0.12
N LYS A 85 19.79 -6.65 1.15
CA LYS A 85 20.31 -7.67 2.09
C LYS A 85 20.46 -9.06 1.44
N TYR A 86 20.22 -9.18 0.14
CA TYR A 86 20.42 -10.41 -0.60
C TYR A 86 21.93 -10.70 -0.71
N ASN A 87 22.40 -11.65 0.09
CA ASN A 87 23.80 -12.06 0.10
C ASN A 87 23.96 -13.38 -0.68
N PRO A 88 24.47 -13.37 -1.93
CA PRO A 88 24.67 -14.59 -2.70
C PRO A 88 25.67 -15.58 -2.07
N ALA A 89 26.51 -15.13 -1.13
CA ALA A 89 27.45 -15.99 -0.39
C ALA A 89 26.76 -16.90 0.66
N GLU A 90 25.63 -16.47 1.25
CA GLU A 90 24.96 -17.21 2.33
C GLU A 90 24.03 -18.32 1.80
N GLN A 91 23.51 -18.18 0.57
CA GLN A 91 22.66 -19.21 -0.04
C GLN A 91 23.47 -20.43 -0.53
N LYS A 92 24.76 -20.25 -0.87
CA LYS A 92 25.63 -21.35 -1.31
C LYS A 92 25.95 -22.35 -0.18
N GLN A 93 25.79 -21.96 1.09
CA GLN A 93 25.99 -22.85 2.24
C GLN A 93 24.82 -23.80 2.49
N ARG A 94 23.60 -23.47 2.05
CA ARG A 94 22.42 -24.33 2.28
C ARG A 94 22.36 -25.51 1.30
N HIS A 95 22.84 -25.32 0.08
CA HIS A 95 22.83 -26.37 -0.95
C HIS A 95 24.02 -27.34 -0.87
N ILE A 96 25.16 -26.93 -0.30
CA ILE A 96 26.33 -27.83 -0.20
C ILE A 96 26.21 -28.82 0.98
N CYS A 97 25.51 -28.47 2.07
CA CYS A 97 25.32 -29.39 3.20
C CYS A 97 24.28 -30.49 2.95
N TYR A 98 23.31 -30.29 2.05
CA TYR A 98 22.30 -31.32 1.74
C TYR A 98 22.85 -32.45 0.86
N LEU A 99 23.82 -32.14 -0.03
CA LEU A 99 24.45 -33.18 -0.85
C LEU A 99 25.49 -34.02 -0.07
N HIS A 100 26.08 -33.53 1.01
CA HIS A 100 27.00 -34.34 1.84
C HIS A 100 26.30 -35.29 2.82
N GLN A 101 24.98 -35.17 3.05
CA GLN A 101 24.22 -36.08 3.92
C GLN A 101 23.67 -37.31 3.20
N LEU A 102 23.64 -37.32 1.85
CA LEU A 102 23.13 -38.46 1.08
C LEU A 102 24.21 -39.48 0.68
N PHE A 103 25.50 -39.22 0.94
CA PHE A 103 26.60 -40.15 0.62
C PHE A 103 27.26 -40.80 1.85
N LYS A 104 26.66 -40.68 3.05
CA LYS A 104 27.14 -41.36 4.27
C LYS A 104 26.22 -42.47 4.77
N THR A 105 25.15 -42.77 4.03
CA THR A 105 24.19 -43.84 4.35
C THR A 105 23.94 -44.74 3.15
N ALA A 106 25.02 -45.18 2.49
CA ALA A 106 25.01 -46.32 1.58
C ALA A 106 26.23 -47.21 1.89
#